data_AF-A0A3M1XXD0-F1
#
_entry.id   AF-A0A3M1XXD0-F1
#
_cell.length_a   1.000
_cell.length_b   1.000
_cell.length_c   1.000
_cell.angle_alpha   90.00
_cell.angle_beta   90.00
_cell.angle_gamma   90.00
#
_symmetry.space_group_name_H-M   'P 1'
#
loop_
_entity.id
_entity.type
_entity.pdbx_description
1 polymer ?
#
loop_
_entity_poly.entity_id
_entity_poly.type
_entity_poly.pdbx_seq_one_letter_code
_entity_poly.pdbx_strand_id
1 'polypeptide(L)'
;MPGADRRSSIHHWAERLDFAHVLDQRLQHCSKGQIQRIGLAQALMHRPQFLLLDEPMSGLDPLGRETVKEVLREVVHEGTSLLFSSHILSDAESLCEKVIILHKGEVLHQGGIQELTQATDAWEIEFSGPDLPDMDSQPITRDSWRVTIEGASARDKILREILQ
;
A
#
# COMPACT_ATOMS: atom_id res chain seq x y z
N MET A 1 4.46 31.69 -9.03
CA MET A 1 3.97 31.97 -7.66
C MET A 1 4.79 33.09 -7.03
N PRO A 2 4.18 34.24 -6.69
CA PRO A 2 4.82 35.30 -5.91
C PRO A 2 5.34 34.78 -4.55
N GLY A 3 6.36 35.43 -3.97
CA GLY A 3 7.05 34.93 -2.77
C GLY A 3 6.19 34.77 -1.50
N ALA A 4 5.17 35.62 -1.31
CA ALA A 4 4.25 35.54 -0.18
C ALA A 4 3.34 34.30 -0.24
N ASP A 5 2.94 33.92 -1.46
CA ASP A 5 2.13 32.74 -1.76
C ASP A 5 2.91 31.43 -1.49
N ARG A 6 4.23 31.45 -1.78
CA ARG A 6 5.11 30.29 -1.58
C ARG A 6 5.25 29.90 -0.10
N ARG A 7 5.50 30.86 0.79
CA ARG A 7 5.71 30.55 2.22
C ARG A 7 4.43 30.00 2.85
N SER A 8 3.29 30.58 2.51
CA SER A 8 1.98 30.08 2.94
C SER A 8 1.74 28.65 2.42
N SER A 9 2.06 28.39 1.16
CA SER A 9 1.92 27.03 0.59
C SER A 9 2.84 26.01 1.26
N ILE A 10 4.08 26.36 1.61
CA ILE A 10 5.00 25.48 2.33
C ILE A 10 4.41 25.11 3.70
N HIS A 11 3.96 26.10 4.47
CA HIS A 11 3.38 25.85 5.79
C HIS A 11 2.11 25.00 5.70
N HIS A 12 1.24 25.29 4.72
CA HIS A 12 0.04 24.51 4.47
C HIS A 12 0.37 23.02 4.27
N TRP A 13 1.29 22.68 3.37
CA TRP A 13 1.65 21.28 3.13
C TRP A 13 2.43 20.65 4.29
N ALA A 14 3.23 21.44 5.00
CA ALA A 14 3.94 20.97 6.18
C ALA A 14 3.02 20.56 7.32
N GLU A 15 1.90 21.26 7.51
CA GLU A 15 0.85 20.87 8.44
C GLU A 15 0.09 19.65 7.93
N ARG A 16 -0.37 19.68 6.68
CA ARG A 16 -1.16 18.60 6.05
C ARG A 16 -0.45 17.24 6.04
N LEU A 17 0.87 17.24 5.86
CA LEU A 17 1.69 16.03 5.77
C LEU A 17 2.51 15.79 7.05
N ASP A 18 2.21 16.51 8.14
CA ASP A 18 2.83 16.30 9.46
C ASP A 18 4.38 16.34 9.41
N PHE A 19 4.93 17.44 8.89
CA PHE A 19 6.38 17.70 8.92
C PHE A 19 6.74 19.14 9.31
N ALA A 20 5.79 19.93 9.81
CA ALA A 20 6.01 21.31 10.25
C ALA A 20 7.14 21.44 11.29
N HIS A 21 7.30 20.46 12.17
CA HIS A 21 8.34 20.43 13.22
C HIS A 21 9.76 20.28 12.68
N VAL A 22 9.94 19.92 11.41
CA VAL A 22 11.27 19.76 10.79
C VAL A 22 11.59 20.81 9.73
N LEU A 23 10.74 21.84 9.55
CA LEU A 23 10.93 22.86 8.50
C LEU A 23 12.28 23.60 8.57
N ASP A 24 12.79 23.85 9.78
CA ASP A 24 14.08 24.53 9.99
C ASP A 24 15.27 23.55 10.10
N GLN A 25 15.01 22.24 9.95
CA GLN A 25 16.06 21.22 10.03
C GLN A 25 16.72 21.01 8.67
N ARG A 26 18.03 20.72 8.70
CA ARG A 26 18.72 20.26 7.49
C ARG A 26 18.18 18.89 7.09
N LEU A 27 17.94 18.68 5.79
CA LEU A 27 17.41 17.43 5.25
C LEU A 27 18.23 16.19 5.68
N GLN A 28 19.55 16.32 5.85
CA GLN A 28 20.42 15.23 6.32
C GLN A 28 20.08 14.72 7.74
N HIS A 29 19.36 15.51 8.54
CA HIS A 29 18.90 15.13 9.89
C HIS A 29 17.45 14.65 9.89
N CYS A 30 16.75 14.71 8.74
CA CYS A 30 15.40 14.20 8.61
C CYS A 30 15.42 12.69 8.42
N SER A 31 14.40 12.01 8.96
CA SER A 31 14.18 10.60 8.70
C SER A 31 13.78 10.37 7.24
N LYS A 32 13.90 9.13 6.76
CA LYS A 32 13.45 8.76 5.41
C LYS A 32 11.99 9.15 5.18
N GLY A 33 11.11 8.88 6.13
CA GLY A 33 9.69 9.24 6.04
C GLY A 33 9.44 10.75 6.01
N GLN A 34 10.23 11.54 6.73
CA GLN A 34 10.16 13.01 6.66
C GLN A 34 10.60 13.53 5.28
N ILE A 35 11.71 13.00 4.73
CA ILE A 35 12.16 13.33 3.38
C ILE A 35 11.09 12.98 2.35
N GLN A 36 10.43 11.83 2.49
CA GLN A 36 9.33 11.39 1.63
C GLN A 36 8.16 12.39 1.67
N ARG A 37 7.71 12.79 2.87
CA ARG A 37 6.64 13.80 3.07
C ARG A 37 7.01 15.15 2.47
N ILE A 38 8.26 15.60 2.65
CA ILE A 38 8.77 16.85 2.07
C ILE A 38 8.77 16.78 0.53
N GLY A 39 9.21 15.67 -0.05
CA GLY A 39 9.19 15.44 -1.49
C GLY A 39 7.77 15.44 -2.06
N LEU A 40 6.83 14.80 -1.37
CA LEU A 40 5.42 14.82 -1.75
C LEU A 40 4.84 16.25 -1.68
N ALA A 41 5.10 17.00 -0.61
CA ALA A 41 4.70 18.40 -0.50
C ALA A 41 5.22 19.23 -1.67
N GLN A 42 6.48 19.00 -2.08
CA GLN A 42 7.06 19.67 -3.24
C GLN A 42 6.30 19.39 -4.53
N ALA A 43 5.89 18.14 -4.77
CA ALA A 43 5.11 17.78 -5.94
C ALA A 43 3.71 18.41 -5.92
N LEU A 44 3.07 18.46 -4.75
CA LEU A 44 1.69 18.97 -4.58
C LEU A 44 1.59 20.50 -4.61
N MET A 45 2.63 21.22 -4.17
CA MET A 45 2.66 22.69 -4.14
C MET A 45 2.31 23.35 -5.48
N HIS A 46 2.59 22.68 -6.59
CA HIS A 46 2.33 23.20 -7.94
C HIS A 46 0.92 22.95 -8.46
N ARG A 47 0.04 22.30 -7.68
CA ARG A 47 -1.32 21.90 -8.08
C ARG A 47 -1.33 21.17 -9.44
N PRO A 48 -0.62 20.04 -9.55
CA PRO A 48 -0.48 19.34 -10.82
C PRO A 48 -1.82 18.77 -11.30
N GLN A 49 -2.05 18.79 -12.61
CA GLN A 49 -3.20 18.09 -13.21
C GLN A 49 -2.98 16.56 -13.25
N PHE A 50 -1.72 16.13 -13.23
CA PHE A 50 -1.32 14.72 -13.22
C PHE A 50 -0.14 14.52 -12.27
N LEU A 51 -0.24 13.53 -11.39
CA LEU A 51 0.74 13.22 -10.35
C LEU A 51 1.23 11.77 -10.53
N LEU A 52 2.53 11.61 -10.73
CA LEU A 52 3.21 10.32 -10.81
C LEU A 52 4.11 10.15 -9.58
N LEU A 53 3.86 9.10 -8.79
CA LEU A 53 4.61 8.83 -7.56
C LEU A 53 5.23 7.44 -7.57
N ASP A 54 6.52 7.35 -7.28
CA ASP A 54 7.18 6.06 -7.07
C ASP A 54 7.20 5.74 -5.57
N GLU A 55 6.50 4.67 -5.17
CA GLU A 55 6.42 4.18 -3.79
C GLU A 55 6.17 5.30 -2.75
N PRO A 56 5.08 6.10 -2.89
CA PRO A 56 4.87 7.32 -2.10
C PRO A 56 4.80 7.09 -0.59
N MET A 57 4.49 5.86 -0.18
CA MET A 57 4.31 5.45 1.21
C MET A 57 5.59 4.88 1.85
N SER A 58 6.68 4.77 1.09
CA SER A 58 7.90 4.10 1.54
C SER A 58 8.55 4.80 2.75
N GLY A 59 8.84 4.02 3.80
CA GLY A 59 9.51 4.53 5.00
C GLY A 59 8.62 5.36 5.92
N LEU A 60 7.30 5.37 5.68
CA LEU A 60 6.31 5.94 6.59
C LEU A 60 5.84 4.89 7.61
N ASP A 61 5.56 5.36 8.82
CA ASP A 61 4.86 4.59 9.85
C ASP A 61 3.36 4.44 9.49
N PRO A 62 2.60 3.56 10.18
CA PRO A 62 1.19 3.33 9.85
C PRO A 62 0.34 4.61 9.84
N LEU A 63 0.57 5.52 10.80
CA LEU A 63 -0.14 6.78 10.87
C LEU A 63 0.22 7.70 9.69
N GLY A 64 1.51 7.85 9.39
CA GLY A 64 1.97 8.65 8.25
C GLY A 64 1.47 8.15 6.91
N ARG A 65 1.33 6.83 6.74
CA ARG A 65 0.71 6.25 5.54
C ARG A 65 -0.74 6.68 5.41
N GLU A 66 -1.52 6.68 6.49
CA GLU A 66 -2.91 7.16 6.43
C GLU A 66 -2.99 8.64 6.10
N THR A 67 -2.16 9.48 6.74
CA THR A 67 -2.09 10.92 6.44
C THR A 67 -1.80 11.17 4.96
N VAL A 68 -0.85 10.45 4.38
CA VAL A 68 -0.52 10.61 2.95
C VAL A 68 -1.67 10.12 2.07
N LYS A 69 -2.31 8.98 2.39
CA LYS A 69 -3.48 8.50 1.64
C LYS A 69 -4.62 9.51 1.67
N GLU A 70 -4.94 10.09 2.83
CA GLU A 70 -5.96 11.14 2.96
C GLU A 70 -5.67 12.33 2.05
N VAL A 71 -4.45 12.86 2.09
CA VAL A 71 -4.01 13.95 1.21
C VAL A 71 -4.16 13.58 -0.26
N LEU A 72 -3.74 12.39 -0.67
CA LEU A 72 -3.83 11.95 -2.06
C LEU A 72 -5.29 11.78 -2.51
N ARG A 73 -6.18 11.25 -1.66
CA ARG A 73 -7.61 11.13 -1.96
C ARG A 73 -8.23 12.50 -2.22
N GLU A 74 -7.91 13.49 -1.40
CA GLU A 74 -8.41 14.85 -1.58
C GLU A 74 -7.89 15.50 -2.87
N VAL A 75 -6.59 15.38 -3.14
CA VAL A 75 -5.98 15.90 -4.37
C VAL A 75 -6.61 15.26 -5.62
N VAL A 76 -6.89 13.97 -5.58
CA VAL A 76 -7.63 13.28 -6.66
C VAL A 76 -9.06 13.80 -6.76
N HIS A 77 -9.75 14.01 -5.63
CA HIS A 77 -11.10 14.57 -5.60
C HIS A 77 -11.16 16.00 -6.17
N GLU A 78 -10.10 16.79 -6.00
CA GLU A 78 -9.94 18.13 -6.59
C GLU A 78 -9.64 18.11 -8.10
N GLY A 79 -9.47 16.92 -8.70
CA GLY A 79 -9.34 16.73 -10.14
C GLY A 79 -7.94 16.37 -10.63
N THR A 80 -6.97 16.13 -9.73
CA THR A 80 -5.66 15.62 -10.13
C THR A 80 -5.74 14.13 -10.49
N SER A 81 -5.25 13.77 -11.67
CA SER A 81 -5.07 12.36 -12.03
C SER A 81 -3.85 11.77 -11.33
N LEU A 82 -3.99 10.65 -10.62
CA LEU A 82 -2.93 10.02 -9.85
C LEU A 82 -2.51 8.68 -10.47
N LEU A 83 -1.21 8.47 -10.63
CA LEU A 83 -0.59 7.18 -10.90
C LEU A 83 0.53 6.96 -9.87
N PHE A 84 0.52 5.80 -9.21
CA PHE A 84 1.62 5.44 -8.30
C PHE A 84 1.98 3.96 -8.37
N SER A 85 3.23 3.66 -8.01
CA SER A 85 3.70 2.30 -7.76
C SER A 85 3.58 1.97 -6.27
N SER A 86 3.16 0.76 -5.96
CA SER A 86 3.22 0.18 -4.61
C SER A 86 3.31 -1.33 -4.73
N HIS A 87 4.08 -1.94 -3.85
CA HIS A 87 4.09 -3.39 -3.63
C HIS A 87 3.05 -3.84 -2.58
N ILE A 88 2.25 -2.91 -2.05
CA ILE A 88 1.26 -3.16 -1.00
C ILE A 88 -0.14 -3.01 -1.57
N LEU A 89 -0.84 -4.13 -1.71
CA LEU A 89 -2.17 -4.18 -2.33
C LEU A 89 -3.19 -3.26 -1.64
N SER A 90 -3.13 -3.16 -0.31
CA SER A 90 -4.06 -2.31 0.46
C SER A 90 -3.91 -0.81 0.17
N ASP A 91 -2.76 -0.35 -0.33
CA ASP A 91 -2.63 1.03 -0.81
C ASP A 91 -3.41 1.22 -2.11
N ALA A 92 -3.31 0.26 -3.03
CA ALA A 92 -4.03 0.26 -4.30
C ALA A 92 -5.54 0.15 -4.08
N GLU A 93 -6.00 -0.76 -3.22
CA GLU A 93 -7.40 -0.88 -2.80
C GLU A 93 -7.97 0.43 -2.26
N SER A 94 -7.14 1.18 -1.53
CA SER A 94 -7.57 2.38 -0.85
C SER A 94 -7.58 3.63 -1.73
N LEU A 95 -6.87 3.66 -2.85
CA LEU A 95 -6.64 4.87 -3.65
C LEU A 95 -7.00 4.73 -5.13
N CYS A 96 -7.05 3.51 -5.66
CA CYS A 96 -7.15 3.27 -7.09
C CYS A 96 -8.47 2.60 -7.46
N GLU A 97 -9.02 3.00 -8.61
CA GLU A 97 -10.07 2.25 -9.28
C GLU A 97 -9.49 1.16 -10.19
N LYS A 98 -8.30 1.40 -10.74
CA LYS A 98 -7.62 0.52 -11.70
C LYS A 98 -6.19 0.23 -11.27
N VAL A 99 -5.72 -0.95 -11.64
CA VAL A 99 -4.39 -1.45 -11.28
C VAL A 99 -3.73 -2.16 -12.44
N ILE A 100 -2.40 -2.12 -12.45
CA ILE A 100 -1.55 -2.86 -13.38
C ILE A 100 -0.56 -3.67 -12.54
N ILE A 101 -0.59 -4.99 -12.68
CA ILE A 101 0.40 -5.87 -12.05
C ILE A 101 1.50 -6.16 -13.08
N LEU A 102 2.73 -5.84 -12.73
CA LEU A 102 3.91 -6.12 -13.53
C LEU A 102 4.72 -7.26 -12.92
N HIS A 103 5.22 -8.16 -13.77
CA HIS A 103 6.19 -9.19 -13.38
C HIS A 103 7.21 -9.39 -14.49
N LYS A 104 8.49 -9.20 -14.16
CA LYS A 104 9.61 -9.33 -15.12
C LYS A 104 9.46 -8.49 -16.38
N GLY A 105 8.88 -7.29 -16.25
CA GLY A 105 8.67 -6.36 -17.36
C GLY A 105 7.41 -6.61 -18.18
N GLU A 106 6.66 -7.67 -17.88
CA GLU A 106 5.40 -8.01 -18.56
C GLU A 106 4.19 -7.64 -17.71
N VAL A 107 3.11 -7.21 -18.35
CA VAL A 107 1.81 -6.97 -17.69
C VAL A 107 1.15 -8.32 -17.43
N LEU A 108 1.04 -8.70 -16.16
CA LEU A 108 0.29 -9.90 -15.75
C LEU A 108 -1.21 -9.63 -15.65
N HIS A 109 -1.58 -8.43 -15.21
CA HIS A 109 -2.96 -8.04 -15.04
C HIS A 109 -3.13 -6.54 -15.26
N GLN A 110 -4.24 -6.15 -15.86
CA GLN A 110 -4.67 -4.76 -16.01
C GLN A 110 -6.19 -4.73 -15.96
N GLY A 111 -6.75 -4.07 -14.95
CA GLY A 111 -8.20 -4.12 -14.71
C GLY A 111 -8.64 -3.26 -13.53
N GLY A 112 -9.90 -3.39 -13.15
CA GLY A 112 -10.43 -2.78 -11.93
C GLY A 112 -9.84 -3.44 -10.69
N ILE A 113 -9.60 -2.69 -9.62
CA ILE A 113 -9.08 -3.25 -8.35
C ILE A 113 -10.01 -4.34 -7.78
N GLN A 114 -11.31 -4.24 -8.04
CA GLN A 114 -12.32 -5.22 -7.63
C GLN A 114 -12.15 -6.57 -8.32
N GLU A 115 -11.46 -6.64 -9.46
CA GLU A 115 -11.16 -7.89 -10.16
C GLU A 115 -10.04 -8.67 -9.45
N LEU A 116 -9.12 -7.97 -8.77
CA LEU A 116 -8.06 -8.59 -7.97
C LEU A 116 -8.52 -9.00 -6.57
N THR A 117 -9.46 -8.26 -5.98
CA THR A 117 -9.92 -8.48 -4.60
C THR A 117 -11.12 -9.43 -4.49
N GLN A 118 -11.55 -10.00 -5.62
CA GLN A 118 -12.54 -11.08 -5.61
C GLN A 118 -12.01 -12.25 -4.79
N ALA A 119 -12.79 -12.64 -3.78
CA ALA A 119 -12.47 -13.80 -2.96
C ALA A 119 -12.29 -15.02 -3.87
N THR A 120 -11.10 -15.60 -3.84
CA THR A 120 -10.90 -16.90 -4.44
C THR A 120 -11.59 -17.93 -3.56
N ASP A 121 -12.25 -18.92 -4.17
CA ASP A 121 -12.75 -20.08 -3.44
C ASP A 121 -11.61 -20.93 -2.84
N ALA A 122 -10.34 -20.56 -3.08
CA ALA A 122 -9.16 -21.22 -2.56
C ALA A 122 -8.69 -20.56 -1.24
N TRP A 123 -8.48 -21.40 -0.23
CA TRP A 123 -7.89 -21.05 1.05
C TRP A 123 -6.49 -21.66 1.11
N GLU A 124 -5.50 -20.85 1.46
CA GLU A 124 -4.16 -21.34 1.78
C GLU A 124 -3.96 -21.31 3.30
N ILE A 125 -3.52 -22.43 3.86
CA ILE A 125 -3.29 -22.61 5.29
C ILE A 125 -1.86 -23.04 5.48
N GLU A 126 -1.15 -22.34 6.34
CA GLU A 126 0.15 -22.76 6.83
C GLU A 126 -0.02 -23.42 8.20
N PHE A 127 0.36 -24.69 8.28
CA PHE A 127 0.43 -25.44 9.52
C PHE A 127 1.88 -25.52 9.99
N SER A 128 2.13 -25.24 11.27
CA SER A 128 3.43 -25.43 11.93
C SER A 128 3.29 -26.48 13.03
N GLY A 129 4.04 -27.57 12.95
CA GLY A 129 3.96 -28.70 13.88
C GLY A 129 5.01 -29.76 13.57
N PRO A 130 5.08 -30.86 14.35
CA PRO A 130 5.98 -31.97 14.06
C PRO A 130 5.40 -32.97 13.03
N ASP A 131 4.08 -32.99 12.87
CA ASP A 131 3.37 -33.96 12.05
C ASP A 131 2.82 -33.35 10.76
N LEU A 132 2.96 -34.10 9.67
CA LEU A 132 2.43 -33.73 8.36
C LEU A 132 0.89 -33.78 8.40
N PRO A 133 0.17 -32.71 8.00
CA PRO A 133 -1.28 -32.75 7.96
C PRO A 133 -1.75 -33.84 6.99
N ASP A 134 -2.82 -34.57 7.34
CA ASP A 134 -3.43 -35.64 6.53
C ASP A 134 -4.25 -35.06 5.35
N MET A 135 -3.60 -34.18 4.59
CA MET A 135 -4.14 -33.45 3.45
C MET A 135 -3.05 -33.33 2.38
N ASP A 136 -3.46 -33.11 1.12
CA ASP A 136 -2.53 -32.73 0.05
C ASP A 136 -1.80 -31.44 0.46
N SER A 137 -0.54 -31.61 0.88
CA SER A 137 0.25 -30.57 1.51
C SER A 137 1.64 -30.49 0.88
N GLN A 138 2.19 -29.28 0.85
CA GLN A 138 3.54 -29.02 0.36
C GLN A 138 4.42 -28.55 1.51
N PRO A 139 5.61 -29.14 1.72
CA PRO A 139 6.52 -28.67 2.76
C PRO A 139 7.01 -27.26 2.44
N ILE A 140 6.92 -26.35 3.42
CA ILE A 140 7.47 -24.99 3.34
C ILE A 140 8.84 -24.97 4.03
N THR A 141 8.91 -25.50 5.26
CA THR A 141 10.14 -25.66 6.03
C THR A 141 10.22 -27.06 6.65
N ARG A 142 11.17 -27.29 7.57
CA ARG A 142 11.38 -28.60 8.20
C ARG A 142 10.18 -29.03 9.05
N ASP A 143 9.47 -28.08 9.64
CA ASP A 143 8.36 -28.29 10.58
C ASP A 143 7.12 -27.44 10.18
N SER A 144 7.01 -27.07 8.90
CA SER A 144 5.83 -26.34 8.40
C SER A 144 5.39 -26.78 7.01
N TRP A 145 4.07 -26.81 6.81
CA TRP A 145 3.41 -27.29 5.60
C TRP A 145 2.35 -26.31 5.13
N ARG A 146 2.20 -26.21 3.80
CA ARG A 146 1.16 -25.45 3.11
C ARG A 146 0.09 -26.40 2.63
N VAL A 147 -1.17 -26.10 2.95
CA VAL A 147 -2.35 -26.79 2.43
C VAL A 147 -3.18 -25.79 1.67
N THR A 148 -3.55 -26.13 0.42
CA THR A 148 -4.47 -25.33 -0.39
C THR A 148 -5.80 -26.07 -0.49
N ILE A 149 -6.90 -25.41 -0.12
CA ILE A 149 -8.24 -25.98 -0.12
C ILE A 149 -9.13 -25.15 -1.04
N GLU A 150 -9.65 -25.74 -2.10
CA GLU A 150 -10.60 -25.10 -3.01
C GLU A 150 -12.07 -25.34 -2.59
N GLY A 151 -12.91 -24.32 -2.77
CA GLY A 151 -14.35 -24.34 -2.54
C GLY A 151 -14.81 -23.76 -1.19
N ALA A 152 -16.05 -23.24 -1.17
CA ALA A 152 -16.74 -22.72 0.03
C ALA A 152 -16.85 -23.73 1.20
N SER A 153 -16.62 -25.03 0.97
CA SER A 153 -16.55 -26.08 2.00
C SER A 153 -15.24 -26.05 2.81
N ALA A 154 -14.25 -25.24 2.43
CA ALA A 154 -12.96 -25.17 3.08
C ALA A 154 -13.10 -24.85 4.57
N ARG A 155 -13.92 -23.87 4.94
CA ARG A 155 -14.12 -23.46 6.35
C ARG A 155 -14.59 -24.62 7.25
N ASP A 156 -15.54 -25.43 6.79
CA ASP A 156 -16.08 -26.57 7.55
C ASP A 156 -15.10 -27.75 7.62
N LYS A 157 -14.22 -27.90 6.63
CA LYS A 157 -13.17 -28.92 6.61
C LYS A 157 -12.05 -28.56 7.59
N ILE A 158 -11.61 -27.30 7.54
CA ILE A 158 -10.61 -26.70 8.45
C ILE A 158 -11.06 -26.78 9.91
N LEU A 159 -12.31 -26.41 10.21
CA LEU A 159 -12.84 -26.43 11.58
C LEU A 159 -12.98 -27.85 12.16
N ARG A 160 -13.10 -28.90 11.32
CA ARG A 160 -13.19 -30.29 11.80
C ARG A 160 -11.84 -30.90 12.12
N GLU A 161 -10.79 -30.53 11.38
CA GLU A 161 -9.46 -31.14 11.49
C GLU A 161 -8.49 -30.39 12.42
N ILE A 162 -8.65 -29.07 12.62
CA ILE A 162 -7.73 -28.27 13.46
C ILE A 162 -8.20 -28.20 14.94
N LEU A 163 -9.47 -28.46 15.24
CA LEU A 163 -10.06 -28.34 16.59
C LEU A 163 -10.36 -29.67 17.29
N GLN A 164 -9.79 -30.79 16.82
CA GLN A 164 -9.75 -32.07 17.55
C GLN A 164 -8.35 -32.34 18.08
#